data_AF-A0A942S2D7-F1
#
_entry.id   AF-A0A942S2D7-F1
#
_cell.length_a   1.000
_cell.length_b   1.000
_cell.length_c   1.000
_cell.angle_alpha   90.00
_cell.angle_beta   90.00
_cell.angle_gamma   90.00
#
_symmetry.space_group_name_H-M   'P 1'
#
loop_
_entity.id
_entity.type
_entity.pdbx_description
1 polymer ?
#
loop_
_entity_poly.entity_id
_entity_poly.type
_entity_poly.pdbx_seq_one_letter_code
_entity_poly.pdbx_strand_id
1 'polypeptide(L)'
;MTYSLNVHSAAHRHLLAANILYDEGSRRDVAGYLYGIAAECAIKAMMIDAGQRPIENRKDDPFFAHFPQLRTMLRDRQIGRRGTILRRFIENDHFFSQWDTKMRYCKGTEIEDKWIVNWKDQACDAVACIGT
;
A
#
# COMPACT_ATOMS: atom_id res chain seq x y z
N MET A 1 17.84 4.00 -14.95
CA MET A 1 16.40 3.75 -15.18
C MET A 1 15.75 5.02 -15.72
N THR A 2 14.85 4.91 -16.71
CA THR A 2 14.26 6.08 -17.40
C THR A 2 13.20 6.83 -16.57
N TYR A 3 12.60 6.18 -15.55
CA TYR A 3 11.57 6.78 -14.71
C TYR A 3 12.07 7.06 -13.30
N SER A 4 11.79 8.26 -12.78
CA SER A 4 12.09 8.64 -11.39
C SER A 4 11.07 8.05 -10.42
N LEU A 5 11.56 7.62 -9.24
CA LEU A 5 10.72 7.15 -8.15
C LEU A 5 9.94 8.32 -7.52
N ASN A 6 8.61 8.30 -7.65
CA ASN A 6 7.71 9.23 -6.95
C ASN A 6 6.53 8.44 -6.37
N VAL A 7 6.73 7.91 -5.16
CA VAL A 7 5.72 7.08 -4.47
C VAL A 7 4.54 7.91 -3.96
N HIS A 8 4.73 9.20 -3.66
CA HIS A 8 3.65 10.12 -3.28
C HIS A 8 2.62 10.25 -4.39
N SER A 9 3.05 10.70 -5.58
CA SER A 9 2.14 10.83 -6.71
C SER A 9 1.64 9.48 -7.22
N ALA A 10 2.42 8.40 -7.08
CA ALA A 10 1.94 7.06 -7.41
C ALA A 10 0.77 6.62 -6.52
N ALA A 11 0.84 6.84 -5.21
CA ALA A 11 -0.22 6.52 -4.27
C ALA A 11 -1.55 7.18 -4.67
N HIS A 12 -1.52 8.48 -4.93
CA HIS A 12 -2.70 9.25 -5.38
C HIS A 12 -3.26 8.76 -6.72
N ARG A 13 -2.40 8.52 -7.73
CA ARG A 13 -2.85 8.02 -9.04
C ARG A 13 -3.49 6.64 -8.96
N HIS A 14 -2.90 5.73 -8.17
CA HIS A 14 -3.44 4.38 -8.00
C HIS A 14 -4.76 4.41 -7.23
N LEU A 15 -4.89 5.25 -6.20
CA LEU A 15 -6.14 5.43 -5.47
C LEU A 15 -7.24 5.97 -6.38
N LEU A 16 -6.95 7.00 -7.17
CA LEU A 16 -7.90 7.57 -8.12
C LEU A 16 -8.38 6.53 -9.13
N ALA A 17 -7.45 5.77 -9.74
CA ALA A 17 -7.80 4.72 -10.68
C ALA A 17 -8.63 3.60 -10.02
N ALA A 18 -8.30 3.23 -8.78
CA ALA A 18 -9.05 2.24 -8.02
C ALA A 18 -10.49 2.70 -7.76
N ASN A 19 -10.69 3.96 -7.36
CA ASN A 19 -12.01 4.54 -7.12
C ASN A 19 -12.88 4.51 -8.39
N ILE A 20 -12.33 4.91 -9.54
CA ILE A 20 -13.04 4.87 -10.83
C ILE A 20 -13.52 3.45 -11.14
N LEU A 21 -12.64 2.46 -11.06
CA LEU A 21 -12.98 1.05 -11.34
C LEU A 21 -13.96 0.46 -10.32
N TYR A 22 -13.88 0.90 -9.07
CA TYR A 22 -14.79 0.48 -8.01
C TYR A 22 -16.21 1.00 -8.27
N ASP A 23 -16.33 2.28 -8.62
CA ASP A 23 -17.61 2.97 -8.85
C ASP A 23 -18.27 2.51 -10.16
N GLU A 24 -17.50 2.21 -11.21
CA GLU A 24 -17.99 1.58 -12.44
C GLU A 24 -18.49 0.14 -12.23
N GLY A 25 -18.05 -0.53 -11.17
CA GLY A 25 -18.53 -1.85 -10.73
C GLY A 25 -18.07 -3.06 -11.55
N SER A 26 -17.68 -2.87 -12.82
CA SER A 26 -17.31 -3.99 -13.72
C SER A 26 -15.96 -4.63 -13.39
N ARG A 27 -15.05 -3.92 -12.71
CA ARG A 27 -13.66 -4.34 -12.43
C ARG A 27 -13.25 -4.11 -10.97
N ARG A 28 -14.14 -4.44 -10.04
CA ARG A 28 -13.87 -4.32 -8.59
C ARG A 28 -12.69 -5.20 -8.13
N ASP A 29 -12.43 -6.30 -8.82
CA ASP A 29 -11.23 -7.13 -8.66
C ASP A 29 -9.94 -6.31 -8.85
N VAL A 30 -9.88 -5.54 -9.94
CA VAL A 30 -8.74 -4.67 -10.26
C VAL A 30 -8.69 -3.48 -9.32
N ALA A 31 -9.85 -2.92 -8.92
CA ALA A 31 -9.89 -1.89 -7.90
C ALA A 31 -9.24 -2.36 -6.60
N GLY A 32 -9.57 -3.57 -6.12
CA GLY A 32 -8.94 -4.20 -4.96
C GLY A 32 -7.42 -4.30 -5.06
N TYR A 33 -6.92 -4.73 -6.22
CA TYR A 33 -5.48 -4.75 -6.49
C TYR A 33 -4.86 -3.35 -6.40
N LEU A 34 -5.46 -2.35 -7.05
CA LEU A 34 -4.95 -0.98 -7.06
C LEU A 34 -5.00 -0.30 -5.69
N TYR A 35 -5.99 -0.59 -4.85
CA TYR A 35 -6.03 -0.10 -3.48
C TYR A 35 -4.80 -0.53 -2.67
N GLY A 36 -4.36 -1.78 -2.81
CA GLY A 36 -3.15 -2.23 -2.12
C GLY A 36 -1.87 -1.61 -2.68
N ILE A 37 -1.77 -1.41 -4.00
CA ILE A 37 -0.64 -0.66 -4.57
C ILE A 37 -0.63 0.79 -4.06
N ALA A 38 -1.79 1.43 -3.98
CA ALA A 38 -1.90 2.79 -3.44
C ALA A 38 -1.44 2.86 -1.98
N ALA A 39 -1.89 1.92 -1.15
CA ALA A 39 -1.50 1.83 0.25
C ALA A 39 -0.01 1.51 0.43
N GLU A 40 0.57 0.60 -0.35
CA GLU A 40 2.01 0.33 -0.33
C GLU A 40 2.82 1.58 -0.69
N CYS A 41 2.41 2.31 -1.73
CA CYS A 41 3.04 3.57 -2.10
C CYS A 41 2.94 4.61 -0.97
N ALA A 42 1.79 4.68 -0.29
CA ALA A 42 1.61 5.58 0.86
C ALA A 42 2.51 5.20 2.05
N ILE A 43 2.60 3.91 2.38
CA ILE A 43 3.53 3.43 3.42
C ILE A 43 4.98 3.75 3.06
N LYS A 44 5.37 3.57 1.80
CA LYS A 44 6.72 3.91 1.32
C LYS A 44 6.99 5.42 1.32
N ALA A 45 5.99 6.25 1.07
CA ALA A 45 6.07 7.69 1.25
C ALA A 45 6.30 8.05 2.73
N MET A 46 5.53 7.48 3.65
CA MET A 46 5.72 7.68 5.10
C MET A 46 7.10 7.21 5.57
N MET A 47 7.65 6.13 5.00
CA MET A 47 9.01 5.68 5.26
C MET A 47 10.03 6.77 4.86
N ILE A 48 9.90 7.34 3.67
CA ILE A 48 10.77 8.43 3.20
C ILE A 48 10.68 9.63 4.14
N ASP A 49 9.47 10.03 4.54
CA ASP A 49 9.23 11.15 5.44
C ASP A 49 9.80 10.91 6.86
N ALA A 50 9.78 9.65 7.30
CA ALA A 50 10.43 9.21 8.54
C ALA A 50 11.97 9.13 8.42
N GLY A 51 12.55 9.44 7.26
CA GLY A 51 13.99 9.39 6.98
C GLY A 51 14.51 8.02 6.55
N GLN A 52 13.63 7.05 6.32
CA GLN A 52 13.97 5.72 5.82
C GLN A 52 13.99 5.74 4.29
N ARG A 53 15.10 6.21 3.71
CA ARG A 53 15.30 6.20 2.26
C ARG A 53 15.70 4.82 1.76
N PRO A 54 15.28 4.43 0.54
CA PRO A 54 15.69 3.15 -0.05
C PRO A 54 17.21 3.08 -0.18
N ILE A 55 17.79 1.95 0.21
CA ILE A 55 19.20 1.65 0.00
C ILE A 55 19.30 0.76 -1.25
N GLU A 56 19.87 1.31 -2.32
CA GLU A 56 20.09 0.55 -3.56
C GLU A 56 20.91 -0.73 -3.28
N ASN A 57 20.54 -1.82 -3.95
CA ASN A 57 21.17 -3.14 -3.85
C ASN A 57 21.02 -3.88 -2.51
N ARG A 58 20.21 -3.38 -1.57
CA ARG A 58 19.84 -4.13 -0.37
C ARG A 58 18.56 -4.93 -0.59
N LYS A 59 18.69 -6.24 -0.85
CA LYS A 59 17.56 -7.16 -1.07
C LYS A 59 16.58 -7.21 0.10
N ASP A 60 17.07 -6.98 1.32
CA ASP A 60 16.26 -6.98 2.56
C ASP A 60 15.75 -5.59 2.96
N ASP A 61 15.64 -4.65 2.01
CA ASP A 61 15.04 -3.34 2.27
C ASP A 61 13.49 -3.44 2.15
N PRO A 62 12.72 -3.15 3.21
CA PRO A 62 11.26 -3.13 3.17
C PRO A 62 10.72 -2.23 2.07
N PHE A 63 11.48 -1.22 1.62
CA PHE A 63 11.05 -0.35 0.52
C PHE A 63 10.71 -1.13 -0.76
N PHE A 64 11.37 -2.27 -0.98
CA PHE A 64 11.12 -3.14 -2.14
C PHE A 64 10.16 -4.31 -1.84
N ALA A 65 9.72 -4.46 -0.58
CA ALA A 65 8.74 -5.46 -0.21
C ALA A 65 7.30 -5.04 -0.59
N HIS A 66 6.43 -6.04 -0.63
CA HIS A 66 4.99 -5.92 -0.83
C HIS A 66 4.26 -6.47 0.40
N PHE A 67 2.97 -6.16 0.57
CA PHE A 67 2.16 -6.84 1.57
C PHE A 67 2.03 -8.33 1.27
N PRO A 68 2.00 -9.21 2.30
CA PRO A 68 2.08 -8.88 3.74
C PRO A 68 3.50 -8.67 4.28
N GLN A 69 4.54 -9.04 3.52
CA GLN A 69 5.94 -9.02 3.95
C GLN A 69 6.41 -7.63 4.40
N LEU A 70 6.03 -6.57 3.68
CA LEU A 70 6.33 -5.17 4.01
C LEU A 70 5.94 -4.86 5.47
N ARG A 71 4.74 -5.27 5.88
CA ARG A 71 4.25 -5.01 7.24
C ARG A 71 5.10 -5.73 8.28
N THR A 72 5.41 -7.00 8.06
CA THR A 72 6.26 -7.80 8.96
C THR A 72 7.63 -7.13 9.12
N MET A 73 8.29 -6.77 8.02
CA MET A 73 9.61 -6.15 8.06
C MET A 73 9.61 -4.77 8.75
N LEU A 74 8.51 -4.01 8.65
CA LEU A 74 8.38 -2.71 9.32
C LEU A 74 8.06 -2.85 10.82
N ARG A 75 7.35 -3.91 11.23
CA ARG A 75 7.04 -4.18 12.64
C ARG A 75 8.30 -4.47 13.45
N ASP A 76 9.24 -5.18 12.85
CA ASP A 76 10.51 -5.56 13.49
C ASP A 76 11.53 -4.41 13.55
N ARG A 77 11.25 -3.27 12.88
CA ARG A 77 12.12 -2.10 12.88
C ARG A 77 11.75 -1.12 14.00
N GLN A 78 12.77 -0.55 14.64
CA GLN A 78 12.56 0.58 15.54
C GLN A 78 12.18 1.83 14.73
N ILE A 79 10.90 2.20 14.82
CA ILE A 79 10.37 3.43 14.24
C ILE A 79 10.52 4.55 15.28
N GLY A 80 11.40 5.51 15.01
CA GLY A 80 11.59 6.69 15.88
C GLY A 80 10.37 7.63 15.89
N ARG A 81 10.44 8.72 16.67
CA ARG A 81 9.35 9.72 16.84
C ARG A 81 8.71 10.23 15.54
N ARG A 82 9.46 10.27 14.43
CA ARG A 82 8.97 10.73 13.12
C ARG A 82 8.06 9.74 12.39
N GLY A 83 7.96 8.49 12.85
CA GLY A 83 7.13 7.47 12.22
C GLY A 83 5.90 7.07 13.04
N THR A 84 5.40 7.91 13.94
CA THR A 84 4.17 7.63 14.71
C THR A 84 2.97 7.33 13.81
N ILE A 85 2.84 8.04 12.69
CA ILE A 85 1.78 7.78 11.69
C ILE A 85 1.98 6.41 11.03
N LEU A 86 3.21 6.11 10.60
CA LEU A 86 3.55 4.79 10.04
C LEU A 86 3.21 3.67 11.04
N ARG A 87 3.53 3.86 12.31
CA ARG A 87 3.31 2.89 13.39
C ARG A 87 1.82 2.52 13.55
N ARG A 88 0.89 3.47 13.43
CA ARG A 88 -0.57 3.22 13.44
C ARG A 88 -0.99 2.14 12.44
N PHE A 89 -0.41 2.15 11.24
CA PHE A 89 -0.76 1.18 10.19
C PHE A 89 -0.06 -0.17 10.39
N ILE A 90 1.20 -0.16 10.82
CA ILE A 90 1.99 -1.39 10.98
C ILE A 90 1.57 -2.22 12.20
N GLU A 91 1.11 -1.57 13.27
CA GLU A 91 0.61 -2.23 14.48
C GLU A 91 -0.83 -2.75 14.31
N ASN A 92 -1.56 -2.33 13.27
CA ASN A 92 -2.88 -2.85 12.98
C ASN A 92 -2.78 -4.21 12.27
N ASP A 93 -3.10 -5.30 12.98
CA ASP A 93 -3.07 -6.66 12.45
C ASP A 93 -4.08 -6.91 11.30
N HIS A 94 -5.10 -6.06 11.16
CA HIS A 94 -6.10 -6.14 10.11
C HIS A 94 -5.78 -5.28 8.88
N PHE A 95 -4.75 -4.43 8.96
CA PHE A 95 -4.35 -3.58 7.85
C PHE A 95 -3.86 -4.42 6.68
N PHE A 96 -4.55 -4.25 5.54
CA PHE A 96 -4.42 -5.02 4.31
C PHE A 96 -4.41 -6.54 4.49
N SER A 97 -5.14 -7.03 5.49
CA SER A 97 -5.41 -8.48 5.63
C SER A 97 -6.09 -9.02 4.36
N GLN A 98 -5.78 -10.27 4.00
CA GLN A 98 -6.22 -10.96 2.78
C GLN A 98 -5.72 -10.36 1.45
N TRP A 99 -4.98 -9.25 1.46
CA TRP A 99 -4.39 -8.69 0.25
C TRP A 99 -3.00 -9.30 0.00
N ASP A 100 -2.74 -9.70 -1.25
CA ASP A 100 -1.44 -10.15 -1.73
C ASP A 100 -1.35 -9.81 -3.23
N THR A 101 -0.19 -9.34 -3.68
CA THR A 101 0.13 -9.13 -5.10
C THR A 101 -0.22 -10.30 -6.02
N LYS A 102 -0.23 -11.54 -5.52
CA LYS A 102 -0.63 -12.76 -6.23
C LYS A 102 -2.08 -12.75 -6.70
N MET A 103 -2.95 -11.93 -6.11
CA MET A 103 -4.33 -11.76 -6.56
C MET A 103 -4.42 -11.33 -8.03
N ARG A 104 -3.35 -10.73 -8.58
CA ARG A 104 -3.26 -10.38 -10.01
C ARG A 104 -3.41 -11.58 -10.95
N TYR A 105 -3.12 -12.78 -10.44
CA TYR A 105 -3.13 -14.01 -11.22
C TYR A 105 -4.27 -14.97 -10.82
N CYS A 106 -5.03 -14.66 -9.76
CA CYS A 106 -6.20 -15.47 -9.40
C CYS A 106 -7.41 -15.07 -10.28
N LYS A 107 -8.47 -15.87 -10.22
CA LYS A 107 -9.73 -15.49 -10.85
C LYS A 107 -10.35 -14.35 -10.04
N GLY A 108 -10.88 -13.33 -10.70
CA GLY A 108 -11.54 -12.20 -10.02
C GLY A 108 -12.67 -12.62 -9.08
N THR A 109 -13.32 -13.77 -9.33
CA THR A 109 -14.36 -14.35 -8.47
C THR A 109 -13.85 -14.86 -7.12
N GLU A 110 -12.54 -15.05 -6.96
CA GLU A 110 -11.92 -15.44 -5.68
C GLU A 110 -11.72 -14.24 -4.75
N ILE A 111 -11.90 -13.01 -5.25
CA ILE A 111 -11.75 -11.78 -4.48
C ILE A 111 -13.13 -11.37 -3.96
N GLU A 112 -13.33 -11.46 -2.65
CA GLU A 112 -14.60 -11.09 -2.04
C GLU A 112 -14.82 -9.57 -2.02
N ASP A 113 -16.02 -9.12 -2.36
CA ASP A 113 -16.39 -7.69 -2.36
C ASP A 113 -16.17 -7.04 -0.98
N LYS A 114 -16.43 -7.79 0.10
CA LYS A 114 -16.17 -7.33 1.48
C LYS A 114 -14.70 -6.97 1.72
N TRP A 115 -13.77 -7.68 1.08
CA TRP A 115 -12.34 -7.38 1.18
C TRP A 115 -12.01 -6.11 0.42
N ILE A 116 -12.57 -5.94 -0.79
CA ILE A 116 -12.37 -4.75 -1.61
C ILE A 116 -12.86 -3.49 -0.91
N VAL A 117 -14.03 -3.53 -0.27
CA VAL A 117 -14.56 -2.42 0.54
C VAL A 117 -13.59 -2.07 1.67
N ASN A 118 -13.13 -3.07 2.43
CA ASN A 118 -12.19 -2.85 3.51
C ASN A 118 -10.83 -2.30 3.02
N TRP A 119 -10.32 -2.80 1.89
CA TRP A 119 -9.07 -2.29 1.28
C TRP A 119 -9.22 -0.87 0.77
N LYS A 120 -10.40 -0.50 0.23
CA LYS A 120 -10.70 0.88 -0.16
C LYS A 120 -10.56 1.83 1.01
N ASP A 121 -11.24 1.53 2.13
CA ASP A 121 -11.22 2.38 3.31
C ASP A 121 -9.80 2.51 3.88
N GLN A 122 -9.07 1.40 3.97
CA GLN A 122 -7.68 1.38 4.44
C GLN A 122 -6.71 2.12 3.49
N ALA A 123 -6.90 2.04 2.18
CA ALA A 123 -6.11 2.80 1.21
C ALA A 123 -6.39 4.29 1.32
N CYS A 124 -7.65 4.70 1.41
CA CYS A 124 -8.04 6.09 1.61
C CYS A 124 -7.37 6.67 2.86
N ASP A 125 -7.45 5.95 3.99
CA ASP A 125 -6.81 6.34 5.25
C ASP A 125 -5.29 6.50 5.12
N ALA A 126 -4.62 5.56 4.46
CA ALA A 126 -3.17 5.60 4.28
C ALA A 126 -2.73 6.75 3.37
N VAL A 127 -3.43 6.97 2.25
CA VAL A 127 -3.12 8.05 1.31
C VAL A 127 -3.45 9.42 1.88
N ALA A 128 -4.49 9.55 2.71
CA ALA A 128 -4.80 10.81 3.39
C ALA A 128 -3.71 11.24 4.40
N CYS A 129 -2.85 10.32 4.83
CA CYS A 129 -1.76 10.59 5.77
C CYS A 129 -0.47 11.08 5.10
N ILE A 130 -0.40 11.10 3.77
CA ILE A 130 0.77 11.60 3.02
C ILE A 130 0.42 12.92 2.34
N GLY A 131 1.41 13.78 2.14
CA GLY A 131 1.22 15.04 1.42
C GLY A 131 0.80 14.85 -0.05
N THR A 132 0.35 15.93 -0.67
CA THR A 132 0.13 16.03 -2.12
C THR A 132 1.43 16.29 -2.87
#